data_AF-A0A357VQE1-F1
#
_entry.id   AF-A0A357VQE1-F1
#
_cell.length_a   1.000
_cell.length_b   1.000
_cell.length_c   1.000
_cell.angle_alpha   90.00
_cell.angle_beta   90.00
_cell.angle_gamma   90.00
#
_symmetry.space_group_name_H-M   'P 1'
#
loop_
_entity.id
_entity.type
_entity.pdbx_description
1 polymer ?
#
loop_
_entity_poly.entity_id
_entity_poly.type
_entity_poly.pdbx_seq_one_letter_code
_entity_poly.pdbx_strand_id
1 'polypeptide(L)'
;MRDKVFIVPEPKRFVFNGNWFSFDGFNNLPEFFRKEFNIPQGSWVIKKIDREGTGVKIKEREVEIWGDEKVSYATIIQIVMQTKNRLPEVEIEEEFHFPFRGYHLDIARGGVPNLDTFK
;
A
#
# COMPACT_ATOMS: atom_id res chain seq x y z
N MET A 1 -4.87 9.60 -20.49
CA MET A 1 -4.44 8.33 -19.87
C MET A 1 -3.42 8.70 -18.81
N ARG A 2 -3.63 8.31 -17.54
CA ARG A 2 -2.64 8.52 -16.48
C ARG A 2 -2.04 7.15 -16.18
N ASP A 3 -1.08 6.72 -17.00
CA ASP A 3 -0.29 5.50 -16.78
C ASP A 3 0.77 5.70 -15.68
N LYS A 4 0.44 6.52 -14.68
CA LYS A 4 1.34 6.90 -13.60
C LYS A 4 0.65 6.63 -12.28
N VAL A 5 1.27 5.77 -11.49
CA VAL A 5 0.89 5.49 -10.11
C VAL A 5 1.44 6.61 -9.23
N PHE A 6 0.58 7.15 -8.36
CA PHE A 6 0.96 8.20 -7.41
C PHE A 6 0.92 7.63 -6.01
N ILE A 7 1.99 7.81 -5.23
CA ILE A 7 2.07 7.35 -3.85
C ILE A 7 2.23 8.58 -2.97
N VAL A 8 1.44 8.64 -1.90
CA VAL A 8 1.45 9.72 -0.92
C VAL A 8 1.62 9.13 0.49
N PRO A 9 2.57 9.63 1.30
CA PRO A 9 3.63 10.59 0.97
C PRO A 9 4.54 10.14 -0.19
N GLU A 10 5.26 11.06 -0.80
CA GLU A 10 6.16 10.71 -1.91
C GLU A 10 7.26 9.75 -1.40
N PRO A 11 7.47 8.61 -2.08
CA PRO A 11 8.47 7.64 -1.67
C PRO A 11 9.88 8.19 -1.91
N LYS A 12 10.86 7.64 -1.19
CA LYS A 12 12.29 7.98 -1.39
C LYS A 12 12.73 7.69 -2.82
N ARG A 13 12.29 6.55 -3.34
CA ARG A 13 12.63 6.09 -4.69
C ARG A 13 11.45 5.35 -5.31
N PHE A 14 11.20 5.63 -6.59
CA PHE A 14 10.22 4.94 -7.40
C PHE A 14 10.82 4.58 -8.75
N VAL A 15 10.90 3.29 -9.07
CA VAL A 15 11.38 2.78 -10.36
C VAL A 15 10.25 2.03 -11.04
N PHE A 16 9.86 2.47 -12.24
CA PHE A 16 8.88 1.80 -13.07
C PHE A 16 9.55 1.16 -14.28
N ASN A 17 9.34 -0.15 -14.45
CA ASN A 17 10.01 -0.94 -15.49
C ASN A 17 9.24 -0.99 -16.82
N GLY A 18 8.09 -0.31 -16.93
CA GLY A 18 7.31 -0.22 -18.17
C GLY A 18 6.26 -1.31 -18.36
N ASN A 19 6.30 -2.39 -17.57
CA ASN A 19 5.39 -3.51 -17.70
C ASN A 19 4.18 -3.38 -16.78
N TRP A 20 3.08 -3.99 -17.21
CA TRP A 20 1.83 -4.09 -16.45
C TRP A 20 1.35 -5.53 -16.47
N PHE A 21 1.00 -6.05 -15.30
CA PHE A 21 0.49 -7.40 -15.12
C PHE A 21 -1.01 -7.38 -14.87
N SER A 22 -1.71 -8.44 -15.28
CA SER A 22 -3.09 -8.66 -14.89
C SER A 22 -3.17 -8.98 -13.39
N PHE A 23 -4.10 -8.35 -12.69
CA PHE A 23 -4.30 -8.52 -11.25
C PHE A 23 -5.71 -9.01 -10.96
N ASP A 24 -5.81 -10.13 -10.25
CA ASP A 24 -7.05 -10.80 -9.86
C ASP A 24 -7.29 -10.78 -8.34
N GLY A 25 -6.38 -10.20 -7.55
CA GLY A 25 -6.45 -10.15 -6.09
C GLY A 25 -5.30 -10.84 -5.39
N PHE A 26 -5.21 -10.65 -4.08
CA PHE A 26 -4.18 -11.27 -3.25
C PHE A 26 -4.70 -12.50 -2.52
N ASN A 27 -3.90 -13.56 -2.51
CA ASN A 27 -4.19 -14.78 -1.78
C ASN A 27 -4.04 -14.60 -0.27
N ASN A 28 -3.00 -13.88 0.16
CA ASN A 28 -2.59 -13.78 1.56
C ASN A 28 -2.62 -12.36 2.14
N LEU A 29 -3.37 -11.42 1.53
CA LEU A 29 -3.60 -10.10 2.13
C LEU A 29 -4.49 -10.27 3.38
N PRO A 30 -4.17 -9.61 4.52
CA PRO A 30 -4.99 -9.67 5.72
C PRO A 30 -6.46 -9.35 5.47
N GLU A 31 -7.36 -10.10 6.10
CA GLU A 31 -8.80 -10.03 5.86
C GLU A 31 -9.38 -8.62 6.12
N PHE A 32 -8.85 -7.93 7.13
CA PHE A 32 -9.22 -6.55 7.42
C PHE A 32 -9.03 -5.62 6.22
N PHE A 33 -7.82 -5.60 5.63
CA PHE A 33 -7.52 -4.77 4.47
C PHE A 33 -8.34 -5.16 3.23
N ARG A 34 -8.57 -6.46 3.05
CA ARG A 34 -9.41 -6.95 1.94
C ARG A 34 -10.83 -6.40 2.02
N LYS A 35 -11.45 -6.44 3.20
CA LYS A 35 -12.80 -5.93 3.43
C LYS A 35 -12.85 -4.41 3.33
N GLU A 36 -11.93 -3.73 4.01
CA GLU A 36 -11.89 -2.27 4.09
C GLU A 36 -11.71 -1.62 2.71
N PHE A 37 -10.78 -2.14 1.90
CA PHE A 37 -10.43 -1.57 0.60
C PHE A 37 -11.06 -2.30 -0.58
N ASN A 38 -11.97 -3.25 -0.33
CA ASN A 38 -12.64 -4.07 -1.34
C ASN A 38 -11.66 -4.74 -2.34
N ILE A 39 -10.58 -5.33 -1.80
CA ILE A 39 -9.55 -6.01 -2.59
C ILE A 39 -9.93 -7.50 -2.74
N PRO A 40 -10.04 -8.03 -3.96
CA PRO A 40 -10.45 -9.41 -4.19
C PRO A 40 -9.44 -10.44 -3.68
N GLN A 41 -9.91 -11.66 -3.43
CA GLN A 41 -9.03 -12.82 -3.29
C GLN A 41 -8.63 -13.29 -4.68
N GLY A 42 -7.33 -13.39 -4.90
CA GLY A 42 -6.81 -13.82 -6.19
C GLY A 42 -5.55 -14.65 -6.04
N SER A 43 -4.80 -14.74 -7.13
CA SER A 43 -3.64 -15.60 -7.23
C SER A 43 -2.33 -14.94 -6.82
N TRP A 44 -2.31 -13.62 -6.61
CA TRP A 44 -1.10 -12.89 -6.25
C TRP A 44 -0.68 -13.17 -4.81
N VAL A 45 0.63 -13.26 -4.58
CA VAL A 45 1.19 -13.54 -3.26
C VAL A 45 2.05 -12.37 -2.80
N ILE A 46 1.85 -11.94 -1.56
CA ILE A 46 2.72 -10.99 -0.87
C ILE A 46 3.78 -11.80 -0.11
N LYS A 47 5.06 -11.59 -0.39
CA LYS A 47 6.17 -12.26 0.31
C LYS A 47 6.98 -11.25 1.10
N LYS A 48 7.20 -11.54 2.38
CA LYS A 48 8.15 -10.78 3.19
C LYS A 48 9.56 -11.31 2.95
N ILE A 49 10.49 -10.42 2.62
CA ILE A 49 11.91 -10.73 2.44
C ILE A 49 12.75 -9.95 3.44
N ASP A 50 13.95 -10.46 3.72
CA ASP A 50 14.93 -9.77 4.56
C ASP A 50 15.79 -8.85 3.69
N ARG A 51 15.65 -7.54 3.90
CA ARG A 51 16.36 -6.46 3.18
C ARG A 51 16.34 -5.21 4.06
N GLU A 52 17.42 -4.45 4.01
CA GLU A 52 17.54 -3.17 4.72
C GLU A 52 16.55 -2.11 4.19
N GLY A 53 16.07 -1.25 5.09
CA GLY A 53 15.09 -0.21 4.77
C GLY A 53 13.66 -0.72 4.75
N THR A 54 12.77 -0.01 4.07
CA THR A 54 11.37 -0.41 3.87
C THR A 54 10.99 -0.20 2.41
N GLY A 55 10.22 -1.10 1.84
CA GLY A 55 9.81 -0.95 0.45
C GLY A 55 9.01 -2.10 -0.11
N VAL A 56 8.65 -1.94 -1.38
CA VAL A 56 7.78 -2.84 -2.13
C VAL A 56 8.38 -3.07 -3.51
N LYS A 57 8.38 -4.32 -3.96
CA LYS A 57 8.74 -4.69 -5.32
C LYS A 57 7.65 -5.56 -5.93
N ILE A 58 7.10 -5.13 -7.05
CA ILE A 58 6.05 -5.85 -7.77
C ILE A 58 6.67 -6.53 -8.99
N LYS A 59 6.54 -7.85 -9.02
CA LYS A 59 6.96 -8.73 -10.12
C LYS A 59 5.75 -9.51 -10.62
N GLU A 60 5.91 -10.29 -11.68
CA GLU A 60 4.82 -11.11 -12.20
C GLU A 60 4.27 -12.07 -11.12
N ARG A 61 2.99 -11.89 -10.76
CA ARG A 61 2.23 -12.69 -9.77
C ARG A 61 2.72 -12.63 -8.33
N GLU A 62 3.67 -11.76 -8.01
CA GLU A 62 4.28 -11.66 -6.69
C GLU A 62 4.58 -10.22 -6.30
N VAL A 63 4.36 -9.91 -5.02
CA VAL A 63 4.77 -8.65 -4.40
C VAL A 63 5.72 -8.95 -3.25
N GLU A 64 6.96 -8.52 -3.36
CA GLU A 64 7.95 -8.59 -2.27
C GLU A 64 7.82 -7.34 -1.40
N ILE A 65 7.81 -7.53 -0.08
CA ILE A 65 7.83 -6.46 0.92
C ILE A 65 8.99 -6.67 1.88
N TRP A 66 9.58 -5.58 2.38
CA TRP A 66 10.63 -5.63 3.41
C TRP A 66 10.51 -4.44 4.37
N GLY A 67 11.14 -4.55 5.54
CA GLY A 67 11.05 -3.52 6.58
C GLY A 67 9.69 -3.46 7.28
N ASP A 68 9.12 -2.26 7.36
CA ASP A 68 7.81 -2.03 7.99
C ASP A 68 6.67 -2.52 7.09
N GLU A 69 5.99 -3.57 7.54
CA GLU A 69 4.87 -4.18 6.83
C GLU A 69 3.69 -3.22 6.67
N LYS A 70 3.40 -2.37 7.66
CA LYS A 70 2.23 -1.47 7.60
C LYS A 70 2.40 -0.42 6.52
N VAL A 71 3.62 0.12 6.39
CA VAL A 71 3.99 1.05 5.32
C VAL A 71 3.87 0.34 3.98
N SER A 72 4.42 -0.87 3.87
CA SER A 72 4.36 -1.67 2.65
C SER A 72 2.92 -1.97 2.21
N TYR A 73 2.04 -2.36 3.15
CA TYR A 73 0.62 -2.58 2.86
C TYR A 73 -0.07 -1.29 2.41
N ALA A 74 0.20 -0.15 3.08
CA ALA A 74 -0.37 1.14 2.67
C ALA A 74 0.03 1.51 1.24
N THR A 75 1.31 1.30 0.87
CA THR A 75 1.80 1.52 -0.50
C THR A 75 1.10 0.59 -1.49
N ILE A 76 1.03 -0.72 -1.22
CA ILE A 76 0.35 -1.69 -2.09
C ILE A 76 -1.13 -1.32 -2.31
N ILE A 77 -1.84 -0.97 -1.23
CA ILE A 77 -3.25 -0.59 -1.27
C ILE A 77 -3.45 0.64 -2.14
N GLN A 78 -2.62 1.69 -1.99
CA GLN A 78 -2.68 2.87 -2.83
C GLN A 78 -2.53 2.54 -4.32
N ILE A 79 -1.62 1.63 -4.67
CA ILE A 79 -1.43 1.18 -6.06
C ILE A 79 -2.69 0.47 -6.56
N VAL A 80 -3.16 -0.54 -5.82
CA VAL A 80 -4.35 -1.34 -6.20
C VAL A 80 -5.59 -0.47 -6.38
N MET A 81 -5.81 0.51 -5.50
CA MET A 81 -6.96 1.42 -5.59
C MET A 81 -6.94 2.27 -6.87
N GLN A 82 -5.76 2.61 -7.38
CA GLN A 82 -5.59 3.38 -8.63
C GLN A 82 -5.70 2.51 -9.87
N THR A 83 -5.19 1.28 -9.82
CA THR A 83 -4.97 0.44 -11.01
C THR A 83 -5.99 -0.69 -11.15
N LYS A 84 -6.76 -0.98 -10.09
CA LYS A 84 -7.86 -1.95 -9.98
C LYS A 84 -7.51 -3.38 -10.40
N ASN A 85 -7.46 -3.65 -11.70
CA ASN A 85 -7.30 -4.99 -12.28
C ASN A 85 -5.92 -5.20 -12.93
N ARG A 86 -5.00 -4.26 -12.74
CA ARG A 86 -3.61 -4.37 -13.20
C ARG A 86 -2.66 -3.92 -12.11
N LEU A 87 -1.45 -4.44 -12.11
CA LEU A 87 -0.35 -3.94 -11.27
C LEU A 87 0.85 -3.59 -12.14
N PRO A 88 1.54 -2.47 -11.88
CA PRO A 88 2.74 -2.12 -12.61
C PRO A 88 3.94 -2.91 -12.09
N GLU A 89 4.91 -3.19 -12.95
CA GLU A 89 6.22 -3.67 -12.51
C GLU A 89 7.02 -2.50 -11.94
N VAL A 90 7.17 -2.46 -10.61
CA VAL A 90 7.81 -1.35 -9.90
C VAL A 90 8.71 -1.84 -8.77
N GLU A 91 9.68 -1.01 -8.42
CA GLU A 91 10.44 -1.10 -7.18
C GLU A 91 10.38 0.25 -6.45
N ILE A 92 9.94 0.23 -5.20
CA ILE A 92 9.64 1.40 -4.38
C ILE A 92 10.42 1.27 -3.08
N GLU A 93 11.16 2.31 -2.71
CA GLU A 93 11.81 2.43 -1.41
C GLU A 93 11.16 3.57 -0.64
N GLU A 94 10.81 3.30 0.60
CA GLU A 94 10.08 4.18 1.50
C GLU A 94 11.02 4.76 2.56
N GLU A 95 10.88 6.05 2.85
CA GLU A 95 11.58 6.71 3.94
C GLU A 95 10.76 7.87 4.46
N PHE A 96 10.64 7.97 5.79
CA PHE A 96 10.02 9.13 6.41
C PHE A 96 11.09 10.10 6.87
N HIS A 97 10.97 11.35 6.41
CA HIS A 97 11.90 12.42 6.80
C HIS A 97 11.83 12.72 8.31
N PHE A 98 10.65 12.58 8.91
CA PHE A 98 10.45 12.84 10.33
C PHE A 98 10.12 11.55 11.09
N PRO A 99 10.78 11.33 12.24
CA PRO A 99 10.53 10.15 13.07
C PRO A 99 9.16 10.21 13.76
N PHE A 100 8.64 11.42 14.01
CA PHE A 100 7.33 11.63 14.60
C PHE A 100 6.32 12.06 13.53
N ARG A 101 5.22 11.32 13.44
CA ARG A 101 4.08 11.61 12.56
C ARG A 101 2.81 11.43 13.37
N GLY A 102 1.97 12.45 13.40
CA GLY A 102 0.74 12.44 14.18
C GLY A 102 -0.35 13.28 13.53
N TYR A 103 -1.58 13.00 13.92
CA TYR A 103 -2.73 13.84 13.63
C TYR A 103 -3.35 14.26 14.96
N HIS A 104 -3.92 15.46 15.02
CA HIS A 104 -4.61 15.97 16.19
C HIS A 104 -6.10 16.03 15.88
N LEU A 105 -6.90 15.33 16.69
CA LEU A 105 -8.37 15.34 16.61
C LEU A 105 -8.92 15.97 17.89
N ASP A 106 -9.57 17.13 17.78
CA ASP A 106 -10.26 17.77 18.90
C ASP A 106 -11.65 17.16 19.10
N ILE A 107 -11.77 16.28 20.10
CA ILE A 107 -13.01 15.61 20.48
C ILE A 107 -13.83 16.38 21.52
N ALA A 108 -13.30 17.48 22.07
CA ALA A 108 -13.90 18.20 23.19
C ALA A 108 -14.89 19.28 22.75
N ARG A 109 -14.68 19.88 21.56
CA ARG A 109 -15.43 21.07 21.11
C ARG A 109 -16.46 20.80 20.01
N GLY A 110 -16.32 19.69 19.25
CA GLY A 110 -17.14 19.39 18.07
C GLY A 110 -18.28 18.39 18.28
N GLY A 111 -18.49 17.92 19.51
CA GLY A 111 -19.29 16.72 19.81
C GLY A 111 -18.41 15.47 19.82
N VAL A 112 -18.75 14.50 20.66
CA VAL A 112 -17.99 13.26 20.80
C VAL A 112 -18.22 12.41 19.53
N PRO A 113 -17.22 12.17 18.68
CA PRO A 113 -17.39 11.26 17.56
C PRO A 113 -17.82 9.90 18.10
N ASN A 114 -18.82 9.28 17.46
CA ASN A 114 -19.16 7.91 17.80
C ASN A 114 -17.98 6.99 17.47
N LEU A 115 -17.97 5.79 18.06
CA LEU A 115 -16.86 4.86 17.91
C LEU A 115 -16.59 4.50 16.44
N ASP A 116 -17.61 4.53 15.59
CA ASP A 116 -17.49 4.25 14.16
C ASP A 116 -16.84 5.40 13.38
N THR A 117 -17.01 6.64 13.82
CA THR A 117 -16.37 7.83 13.22
C THR A 117 -14.89 7.93 13.63
N PHE A 118 -14.53 7.38 14.79
CA PHE A 118 -13.17 7.42 15.30
C PHE A 118 -12.25 6.33 14.69
N LYS A 119 -12.83 5.20 14.28
CA LYS A 119 -12.11 4.06 13.69
C LYS A 119 -11.85 4.29 12.21
#